data_AF-A0A6J6Z3M7-F1
#
_entry.id   AF-A0A6J6Z3M7-F1
#
_cell.length_a   1.000
_cell.length_b   1.000
_cell.length_c   1.000
_cell.angle_alpha   90.00
_cell.angle_beta   90.00
_cell.angle_gamma   90.00
#
_symmetry.space_group_name_H-M   'P 1'
#
loop_
_entity.id
_entity.type
_entity.pdbx_description
1 polymer ?
#
loop_
_entity_poly.entity_id
_entity_poly.type
_entity_poly.pdbx_seq_one_letter_code
_entity_poly.pdbx_strand_id
1 'polypeptide(L)'
;MPYVERVQPGDLGVGDVVPTAPDDERLVPGFASLPGDDELDTLDLNQLFEFGLGRARVLSIVGRDQASKRWYEGDRGPNAPIANAAPKPCHSCGFFIPIAGSLRGAFGVCSNAISPEDARVVSIDHGCGAHSEALIKAE
;
A
#
# COMPACT_ATOMS: atom_id res chain seq x y z
N MET A 1 27.15 0.44 17.10
CA MET A 1 25.71 0.35 16.85
C MET A 1 25.25 -1.09 17.14
N PRO A 2 24.22 -1.31 17.96
CA PRO A 2 23.47 -2.56 18.07
C PRO A 2 23.09 -3.19 16.71
N TYR A 3 22.84 -4.50 16.67
CA TYR A 3 22.43 -5.23 15.44
C TYR A 3 21.14 -4.68 14.83
N VAL A 4 20.15 -4.34 15.67
CA VAL A 4 18.85 -3.81 15.25
C VAL A 4 18.95 -2.48 14.49
N GLU A 5 19.99 -1.68 14.76
CA GLU A 5 20.23 -0.39 14.08
C GLU A 5 20.89 -0.56 12.70
N ARG A 6 21.27 -1.79 12.32
CA ARG A 6 21.94 -2.07 11.04
C ARG A 6 21.06 -2.73 10.01
N VAL A 7 19.89 -3.25 10.39
CA VAL A 7 18.99 -3.96 9.47
C VAL A 7 18.40 -2.98 8.46
N GLN A 8 18.66 -3.21 7.18
CA GLN A 8 18.17 -2.43 6.05
C GLN A 8 17.09 -3.19 5.26
N PRO A 9 16.32 -2.49 4.41
CA PRO A 9 15.44 -3.15 3.45
C PRO A 9 16.24 -4.16 2.59
N GLY A 10 15.79 -5.42 2.58
CA GLY A 10 16.43 -6.51 1.84
C GLY A 10 17.34 -7.43 2.65
N ASP A 11 17.68 -7.06 3.90
CA ASP A 11 18.55 -7.88 4.76
C ASP A 11 17.85 -9.11 5.35
N LEU A 12 16.51 -9.17 5.30
CA LEU A 12 15.72 -10.25 5.89
C LEU A 12 15.50 -11.39 4.90
N GLY A 13 15.89 -12.59 5.33
CA GLY A 13 15.66 -13.85 4.64
C GLY A 13 14.65 -14.75 5.35
N VAL A 14 14.59 -16.00 4.89
CA VAL A 14 13.67 -17.01 5.45
C VAL A 14 14.11 -17.38 6.86
N GLY A 15 13.22 -17.18 7.83
CA GLY A 15 13.43 -17.53 9.24
C GLY A 15 13.95 -16.39 10.12
N ASP A 16 14.32 -15.25 9.54
CA ASP A 16 14.72 -14.08 10.31
C ASP A 16 13.54 -13.48 11.08
N VAL A 17 13.79 -13.11 12.34
CA VAL A 17 12.81 -12.44 13.20
C VAL A 17 13.40 -11.12 13.68
N VAL A 18 12.74 -10.01 13.32
CA VAL A 18 13.09 -8.67 13.81
C VAL A 18 12.04 -8.25 14.85
N PRO A 19 12.42 -8.15 16.14
CA PRO A 19 11.51 -7.66 17.15
C PRO A 19 11.11 -6.21 16.87
N THR A 20 9.81 -5.92 16.96
CA THR A 20 9.32 -4.54 16.91
C THR A 20 9.65 -3.81 18.22
N ALA A 21 10.17 -2.59 18.12
CA ALA A 21 10.40 -1.76 19.29
C ALA A 21 9.05 -1.49 20.02
N PRO A 22 9.00 -1.55 21.37
CA PRO A 22 7.78 -1.28 22.11
C PRO A 22 7.16 0.10 21.80
N ASP A 23 8.01 1.08 21.49
CA ASP A 23 7.76 2.50 21.23
C ASP A 23 7.89 2.91 19.76
N ASP A 24 7.79 1.95 18.82
CA ASP A 24 7.83 2.24 17.39
C ASP A 24 6.69 3.20 16.99
N GLU A 25 7.06 4.46 16.67
CA GLU A 25 6.12 5.54 16.31
C GLU A 25 5.25 5.23 15.10
N ARG A 26 5.65 4.26 14.27
CA ARG A 26 4.91 3.85 13.08
C ARG A 26 3.68 3.01 13.43
N LEU A 27 3.53 2.62 14.70
CA LEU A 27 2.47 1.75 15.18
C LEU A 27 1.70 2.39 16.33
N VAL A 28 0.40 2.11 16.39
CA VAL A 28 -0.49 2.43 17.51
C VAL A 28 -1.27 1.18 17.91
N PRO A 29 -1.80 1.09 19.16
CA PRO A 29 -2.71 0.02 19.53
C PRO A 29 -3.89 -0.09 18.55
N GLY A 30 -4.34 -1.30 18.24
CA GLY A 30 -5.40 -1.52 17.24
C GLY A 30 -6.71 -0.79 17.57
N PHE A 31 -7.08 -0.75 18.85
CA PHE A 31 -8.26 -0.02 19.31
C PHE A 31 -8.19 1.50 19.05
N ALA A 32 -6.98 2.06 18.96
CA ALA A 32 -6.79 3.50 18.70
C ALA A 32 -7.06 3.89 17.24
N SER A 33 -7.29 2.92 16.35
CA SER A 33 -7.76 3.16 14.98
C SER A 33 -9.25 2.84 14.79
N LEU A 34 -9.93 2.39 15.85
CA LEU A 34 -11.38 2.27 15.81
C LEU A 34 -11.99 3.67 15.92
N PRO A 35 -13.08 3.95 15.18
CA PRO A 35 -13.82 5.18 15.32
C PRO A 35 -14.48 5.29 16.70
N GLY A 36 -14.96 6.48 17.06
CA GLY A 36 -15.59 6.72 18.35
C GLY A 36 -16.87 5.88 18.54
N ASP A 37 -17.30 5.73 19.80
CA ASP A 37 -18.46 4.91 20.17
C ASP A 37 -19.72 5.28 19.37
N ASP A 38 -19.93 6.57 19.09
CA ASP A 38 -21.11 7.06 18.33
C ASP A 38 -21.10 6.63 16.84
N GLU A 39 -19.93 6.32 16.27
CA GLU A 39 -19.78 5.86 14.89
C GLU A 39 -19.78 4.34 14.77
N LEU A 40 -19.46 3.62 15.87
CA LEU A 40 -19.36 2.16 15.88
C LEU A 40 -20.66 1.47 15.45
N ASP A 41 -21.81 2.01 15.86
CA ASP A 41 -23.13 1.45 15.54
C ASP A 41 -23.49 1.58 14.04
N THR A 42 -22.77 2.42 13.30
CA THR A 42 -23.01 2.68 11.87
C THR A 42 -22.11 1.88 10.95
N LEU A 43 -21.09 1.21 11.50
CA LEU A 43 -20.11 0.47 10.71
C LEU A 43 -20.47 -0.99 10.63
N ASP A 44 -20.30 -1.55 9.43
CA ASP A 44 -20.39 -3.00 9.27
C ASP A 44 -19.11 -3.71 9.75
N LEU A 45 -19.21 -5.03 9.88
CA LEU A 45 -18.08 -5.86 10.31
C LEU A 45 -16.86 -5.74 9.38
N ASN A 46 -17.07 -5.56 8.07
CA ASN A 46 -15.98 -5.44 7.11
C ASN A 46 -15.19 -4.16 7.36
N GLN A 47 -15.87 -3.04 7.59
CA GLN A 47 -15.25 -1.75 7.90
C GLN A 47 -14.44 -1.82 9.20
N LEU A 48 -14.96 -2.49 10.23
CA LEU A 48 -14.23 -2.70 11.49
C LEU A 48 -12.93 -3.52 11.28
N PHE A 49 -12.97 -4.56 10.45
CA PHE A 49 -11.76 -5.31 10.09
C PHE A 49 -10.79 -4.49 9.24
N GLU A 50 -11.27 -3.61 8.36
CA GLU A 50 -10.41 -2.64 7.64
C GLU A 50 -9.67 -1.69 8.59
N PHE A 51 -10.32 -1.29 9.69
CA PHE A 51 -9.70 -0.51 10.76
C PHE A 51 -8.77 -1.32 11.68
N GLY A 52 -8.70 -2.64 11.46
CA GLY A 52 -7.77 -3.53 12.14
C GLY A 52 -8.32 -4.14 13.43
N LEU A 53 -9.65 -4.29 13.54
CA LEU A 53 -10.26 -5.10 14.59
C LEU A 53 -9.57 -6.46 14.70
N GLY A 54 -9.19 -6.84 15.93
CA GLY A 54 -8.46 -8.08 16.22
C GLY A 54 -6.93 -7.98 16.12
N ARG A 55 -6.37 -6.86 15.66
CA ARG A 55 -4.91 -6.65 15.63
C ARG A 55 -4.43 -5.96 16.91
N ALA A 56 -3.32 -6.45 17.48
CA ALA A 56 -2.71 -5.81 18.65
C ALA A 56 -2.22 -4.37 18.33
N ARG A 57 -1.65 -4.18 17.14
CA ARG A 57 -1.17 -2.89 16.63
C ARG A 57 -1.49 -2.72 15.15
N VAL A 58 -1.70 -1.47 14.76
CA VAL A 58 -1.94 -1.04 13.38
C VAL A 58 -1.06 0.15 13.05
N LEU A 59 -0.96 0.55 11.78
CA LEU A 59 -0.16 1.71 11.40
C LEU A 59 -0.68 2.97 12.10
N SER A 60 0.24 3.78 12.60
CA SER A 60 -0.02 5.15 13.03
C SER A 60 -0.17 6.07 11.82
N ILE A 61 -0.46 7.35 12.05
CA ILE A 61 -0.40 8.35 10.97
C ILE A 61 1.01 8.52 10.43
N VAL A 62 2.03 8.49 11.29
CA VAL A 62 3.45 8.57 10.92
C VAL A 62 3.84 7.38 10.05
N GLY A 63 3.44 6.17 10.43
CA GLY A 63 3.72 4.97 9.64
C GLY A 63 3.07 5.00 8.25
N ARG A 64 1.84 5.51 8.14
CA ARG A 64 1.15 5.70 6.86
C ARG A 64 1.84 6.76 5.99
N ASP A 65 2.23 7.88 6.57
CA ASP A 65 2.91 8.96 5.86
C ASP A 65 4.28 8.51 5.30
N GLN A 66 5.08 7.84 6.14
CA GLN A 66 6.35 7.26 5.73
C GLN A 66 6.19 6.24 4.59
N ALA A 67 5.17 5.38 4.67
CA ALA A 67 4.88 4.41 3.61
C ALA A 67 4.42 5.11 2.32
N SER A 68 3.49 6.04 2.43
CA SER A 68 2.97 6.85 1.32
C SER A 68 4.09 7.54 0.56
N LYS A 69 4.94 8.27 1.29
CA LYS A 69 6.09 8.97 0.72
C LYS A 69 7.04 8.01 -0.02
N ARG A 70 7.46 6.93 0.64
CA ARG A 70 8.36 5.94 0.03
C ARG A 70 7.77 5.30 -1.21
N TRP A 71 6.48 4.99 -1.22
CA TRP A 71 5.83 4.35 -2.38
C TRP A 71 5.63 5.33 -3.54
N TYR A 72 5.23 6.57 -3.25
CA TYR A 72 4.98 7.58 -4.27
C TYR A 72 6.27 8.11 -4.91
N GLU A 73 7.35 8.24 -4.12
CA GLU A 73 8.68 8.62 -4.62
C GLU A 73 9.45 7.43 -5.21
N GLY A 74 8.92 6.21 -5.05
CA GLY A 74 9.56 4.97 -5.47
C GLY A 74 9.46 4.70 -6.97
N ASP A 75 10.00 3.55 -7.35
CA ASP A 75 10.00 3.01 -8.72
C ASP A 75 8.60 2.54 -9.20
N ARG A 76 7.59 2.62 -8.32
CA ARG A 76 6.16 2.38 -8.58
C ARG A 76 5.30 3.64 -8.34
N GLY A 77 5.96 4.80 -8.27
CA GLY A 77 5.31 6.11 -8.29
C GLY A 77 4.99 6.59 -9.72
N PRO A 78 4.32 7.75 -9.85
CA PRO A 78 3.94 8.29 -11.16
C PRO A 78 5.14 8.72 -12.01
N ASN A 79 6.24 9.10 -11.37
CA ASN A 79 7.41 9.61 -12.06
C ASN A 79 8.41 8.51 -12.47
N ALA A 80 8.10 7.24 -12.19
CA ALA A 80 8.92 6.12 -12.60
C ALA A 80 9.05 6.09 -14.14
N PRO A 81 10.20 5.72 -14.71
CA PRO A 81 10.37 5.68 -16.17
C PRO A 81 9.31 4.84 -16.89
N ILE A 82 8.89 3.72 -16.29
CA ILE A 82 7.82 2.87 -16.82
C ILE A 82 6.46 3.58 -16.82
N ALA A 83 6.16 4.36 -15.78
CA ALA A 83 4.92 5.12 -15.66
C ALA A 83 4.84 6.22 -16.73
N ASN A 84 5.94 6.95 -16.92
CA ASN A 84 6.02 7.98 -17.96
C ASN A 84 5.90 7.41 -19.39
N ALA A 85 6.31 6.15 -19.60
CA ALA A 85 6.22 5.47 -20.90
C ALA A 85 4.85 4.79 -21.13
N ALA A 86 4.05 4.62 -20.08
CA ALA A 86 2.78 3.92 -20.16
C ALA A 86 1.69 4.78 -20.83
N PRO A 87 0.72 4.15 -21.52
CA PRO A 87 -0.32 4.88 -22.24
C PRO A 87 -1.39 5.49 -21.33
N LYS A 88 -1.60 4.92 -20.13
CA LYS A 88 -2.63 5.34 -19.16
C LYS A 88 -2.22 5.00 -17.72
N PRO A 89 -2.68 5.80 -16.73
CA PRO A 89 -2.45 5.56 -15.31
C PRO A 89 -3.37 4.49 -14.71
N CYS A 90 -2.92 3.88 -13.61
CA CYS A 90 -3.55 2.77 -12.92
C CYS A 90 -4.96 3.04 -12.40
N HIS A 91 -5.30 4.28 -11.99
CA HIS A 91 -6.64 4.60 -11.46
C HIS A 91 -7.76 4.37 -12.48
N SER A 92 -7.43 4.37 -13.77
CA SER A 92 -8.37 4.09 -14.86
C SER A 92 -8.31 2.64 -15.35
N CYS A 93 -7.46 1.80 -14.76
CA CYS A 93 -7.23 0.43 -15.19
C CYS A 93 -8.22 -0.54 -14.52
N GLY A 94 -8.84 -1.43 -15.30
CA GLY A 94 -9.74 -2.46 -14.77
C GLY A 94 -9.06 -3.55 -13.92
N PHE A 95 -7.72 -3.63 -13.95
CA PHE A 95 -6.93 -4.54 -13.12
C PHE A 95 -6.43 -3.90 -11.82
N PHE A 96 -6.83 -2.67 -11.52
CA PHE A 96 -6.42 -1.98 -10.31
C PHE A 96 -7.35 -2.34 -9.14
N ILE A 97 -6.78 -2.90 -8.07
CA ILE A 97 -7.49 -3.20 -6.83
C ILE A 97 -7.13 -2.11 -5.80
N PRO A 98 -8.08 -1.28 -5.35
CA PRO A 98 -7.81 -0.25 -4.36
C PRO A 98 -7.39 -0.86 -3.01
N ILE A 99 -6.40 -0.25 -2.33
CA ILE A 99 -6.11 -0.58 -0.93
C ILE A 99 -7.27 -0.07 -0.04
N ALA A 100 -7.50 -0.71 1.10
CA ALA A 100 -8.51 -0.31 2.08
C ALA A 100 -8.06 0.91 2.93
N GLY A 101 -9.02 1.57 3.58
CA GLY A 101 -8.74 2.67 4.51
C GLY A 101 -8.12 3.91 3.85
N SER A 102 -7.36 4.69 4.63
CA SER A 102 -6.91 6.04 4.25
C SER A 102 -5.89 6.10 3.10
N LEU A 103 -5.27 4.98 2.71
CA LEU A 103 -4.37 4.92 1.56
C LEU A 103 -5.08 4.68 0.23
N ARG A 104 -6.38 4.31 0.25
CA ARG A 104 -7.20 4.01 -0.94
C ARG A 104 -7.10 5.06 -2.04
N GLY A 105 -7.07 6.33 -1.65
CA GLY A 105 -7.09 7.46 -2.60
C GLY A 105 -5.78 7.69 -3.33
N ALA A 106 -4.67 7.07 -2.88
CA ALA A 106 -3.34 7.29 -3.44
C ALA A 106 -2.67 6.02 -3.98
N PHE A 107 -3.09 4.83 -3.52
CA PHE A 107 -2.44 3.56 -3.85
C PHE A 107 -3.42 2.40 -4.06
N GLY A 108 -2.97 1.41 -4.83
CA GLY A 108 -3.64 0.13 -4.98
C GLY A 108 -2.68 -0.97 -5.43
N VAL A 109 -3.23 -2.12 -5.81
CA VAL A 109 -2.47 -3.30 -6.24
C VAL A 109 -2.86 -3.66 -7.66
N CYS A 110 -1.87 -3.97 -8.51
CA CYS A 110 -2.14 -4.50 -9.85
C CYS A 110 -2.42 -6.01 -9.77
N SER A 111 -3.48 -6.45 -10.46
CA SER A 111 -3.87 -7.86 -10.58
C SER A 111 -3.72 -8.43 -12.00
N ASN A 112 -3.02 -7.70 -12.88
CA ASN A 112 -2.80 -8.14 -14.24
C ASN A 112 -1.56 -9.04 -14.31
N ALA A 113 -1.73 -10.34 -14.48
CA ALA A 113 -0.63 -11.32 -14.48
C ALA A 113 0.47 -11.09 -15.52
N ILE A 114 0.20 -10.35 -16.61
CA ILE A 114 1.23 -10.00 -17.61
C ILE A 114 1.95 -8.68 -17.30
N SER A 115 1.45 -7.90 -16.35
CA SER A 115 2.08 -6.67 -15.89
C SER A 115 3.33 -7.01 -15.07
N PRO A 116 4.44 -6.27 -15.24
CA PRO A 116 5.57 -6.38 -14.31
C PRO A 116 5.20 -5.98 -12.87
N GLU A 117 4.06 -5.30 -12.70
CA GLU A 117 3.57 -4.82 -11.40
C GLU A 117 2.56 -5.76 -10.74
N ASP A 118 2.33 -6.96 -11.29
CA ASP A 118 1.43 -7.94 -10.68
C ASP A 118 1.78 -8.21 -9.20
N ALA A 119 0.76 -8.17 -8.33
CA ALA A 119 0.91 -8.28 -6.89
C ALA A 119 1.91 -7.27 -6.28
N ARG A 120 2.00 -6.04 -6.82
CA ARG A 120 2.76 -4.92 -6.26
C ARG A 120 1.85 -3.75 -5.93
N VAL A 121 2.26 -2.99 -4.90
CA VAL A 121 1.63 -1.70 -4.59
C VAL A 121 2.13 -0.65 -5.58
N VAL A 122 1.19 0.06 -6.19
CA VAL A 122 1.45 1.14 -7.15
C VAL A 122 0.68 2.39 -6.76
N SER A 123 1.22 3.57 -7.08
CA SER A 123 0.42 4.80 -6.98
C SER A 123 -0.71 4.79 -8.00
N ILE A 124 -1.81 5.48 -7.70
CA ILE A 124 -2.98 5.55 -8.59
C ILE A 124 -2.66 6.18 -9.96
N ASP A 125 -1.60 6.96 -10.04
CA ASP A 125 -1.09 7.65 -11.22
C ASP A 125 0.14 6.97 -11.84
N HIS A 126 0.54 5.79 -11.34
CA HIS A 126 1.54 4.93 -11.97
C HIS A 126 1.01 4.30 -13.27
N GLY A 127 1.89 3.91 -14.19
CA GLY A 127 1.52 3.16 -15.38
C GLY A 127 2.53 2.05 -15.69
N CYS A 128 2.06 0.90 -16.17
CA CYS A 128 2.91 -0.29 -16.40
C CYS A 128 2.97 -0.75 -17.88
N GLY A 129 2.23 -0.09 -18.77
CA GLY A 129 2.11 -0.50 -20.18
C GLY A 129 1.05 -1.59 -20.46
N ALA A 130 0.72 -2.44 -19.48
CA ALA A 130 -0.28 -3.50 -19.59
C ALA A 130 -1.69 -3.03 -19.14
N HIS A 131 -2.14 -1.87 -19.62
CA HIS A 131 -3.43 -1.29 -19.24
C HIS A 131 -4.59 -2.07 -19.87
N SER A 132 -5.71 -2.25 -19.15
CA SER A 132 -6.92 -2.95 -19.64
C SER A 132 -7.57 -2.32 -20.88
N GLU A 133 -7.17 -1.09 -21.20
CA GLU A 133 -7.65 -0.29 -22.32
C GLU A 133 -6.51 0.22 -23.22
N ALA A 134 -5.34 -0.43 -23.17
CA ALA A 134 -4.29 -0.19 -24.15
C ALA A 134 -4.71 -0.86 -25.48
N LEU A 135 -5.58 -0.18 -26.23
CA LEU A 135 -6.09 -0.66 -27.51
C LEU A 135 -5.07 -0.38 -28.62
N ILE A 136 -4.67 -1.41 -29.34
CA ILE A 136 -3.97 -1.25 -30.63
C ILE A 136 -5.06 -1.01 -31.68
N LYS A 137 -4.91 0.00 -32.54
CA LYS A 137 -5.79 0.13 -33.71
C LYS A 137 -5.59 -1.11 -34.58
N ALA A 138 -6.64 -1.92 -34.73
CA ALA A 138 -6.66 -2.94 -35.77
C ALA A 138 -6.61 -2.22 -37.13
N GLU A 139 -5.65 -2.59 -37.98
CA GLU A 139 -5.59 -2.18 -39.38
C GLU A 139 -6.69 -2.87 -40.20
#